data_AF-A0AAD6MT07-F1
#
_entry.id   AF-A0AAD6MT07-F1
#
_cell.length_a   1.000
_cell.length_b   1.000
_cell.length_c   1.000
_cell.angle_alpha   90.00
_cell.angle_beta   90.00
_cell.angle_gamma   90.00
#
_symmetry.space_group_name_H-M   'P 1'
#
loop_
_entity.id
_entity.type
_entity.pdbx_description
1 polymer ?
#
loop_
_entity_poly.entity_id
_entity_poly.type
_entity_poly.pdbx_seq_one_letter_code
_entity_poly.pdbx_strand_id
1 'polypeptide(L)'
;MLTITNLEGDIIKWKNMESLGPIYYDSIQTVRNGLSELNWTVFFAACLFSCIFTRVITGLASGHRKSNPGQIRSARQAPYWFPWIGHGFEILWDHAGLFKSLREKIGEPVFGVFLRGQAYTTVVSPSMIQTVLTSQITRSAAIFDQTLQNVFGDRSLVLSLQANQDKQVSDDIMNTMTQDKFLRGTSEAITKLFQHNLPNLVTSSISPVDQLPWERDSSVVLSDQDESASDADLFALLQGFIGHHLTVALMGESFMESFPSVLPQLWTLDDAVVALFVGSPKWVPSPMASAGRVARGNLLHIFSVFYRAFCAWDDGIDPGIELRDLDDVSELLKERMRAFRKLELSPQASAAAILSLYWELMEYIIKITFWTLIHIISDAELLKEIRKEMTPYAEATRRSRKETGFPFDEPPKLRLDIEKLEESCPLLNACYYEAIRLHSAGISYRELESDLTLVESKQEAMEPHTYKIPKGKKVIMPHGVFQNDEARFSNPDQYDPLRFITTDSSSGTKKVNPEILGPVAAGLYGPKSNKFTHQTIMAFTASIIAMWNISSVNNKELRIPRHRKTWGTFRPAHDVSVRIKSRV
;
A
#
# COMPACT_ATOMS: atom_id res chain seq x y z
N MET A 1 -37.85 -59.58 1.50
CA MET A 1 -39.27 -59.37 1.85
C MET A 1 -39.65 -57.99 1.33
N LEU A 2 -40.37 -57.86 0.21
CA LEU A 2 -41.86 -57.79 0.17
C LEU A 2 -42.36 -56.86 1.30
N THR A 3 -43.06 -55.73 1.08
CA THR A 3 -44.13 -55.49 0.10
C THR A 3 -44.47 -53.99 0.04
N ILE A 4 -44.92 -53.55 -1.13
CA ILE A 4 -45.65 -52.30 -1.44
C ILE A 4 -47.11 -52.43 -0.98
N THR A 5 -47.72 -51.36 -0.45
CA THR A 5 -49.17 -50.96 -0.49
C THR A 5 -49.38 -49.92 0.62
N ASN A 6 -50.00 -48.74 0.49
CA ASN A 6 -51.03 -48.18 -0.39
C ASN A 6 -50.76 -46.65 -0.52
N LEU A 7 -50.88 -46.01 -1.69
CA LEU A 7 -52.13 -45.53 -2.33
C LEU A 7 -52.94 -44.67 -1.33
N GLU A 8 -53.42 -43.48 -1.59
CA GLU A 8 -53.87 -42.82 -2.81
C GLU A 8 -54.34 -41.44 -2.33
N GLY A 9 -53.87 -40.36 -2.94
CA GLY A 9 -54.32 -39.02 -2.58
C GLY A 9 -53.27 -37.99 -2.94
N ASP A 10 -53.29 -37.56 -4.21
CA ASP A 10 -52.79 -36.27 -4.73
C ASP A 10 -52.19 -36.33 -6.15
N ILE A 11 -52.44 -37.40 -6.90
CA ILE A 11 -52.17 -37.48 -8.35
C ILE A 11 -53.21 -36.68 -9.20
N ILE A 12 -54.04 -35.84 -8.58
CA ILE A 12 -55.08 -35.06 -9.31
C ILE A 12 -54.69 -33.58 -9.52
N LYS A 13 -53.49 -33.14 -9.11
CA LYS A 13 -53.01 -31.76 -9.38
C LYS A 13 -51.80 -31.62 -10.30
N TRP A 14 -51.38 -32.69 -10.97
CA TRP A 14 -50.29 -32.63 -11.97
C TRP A 14 -50.73 -32.69 -13.43
N LYS A 15 -52.04 -32.67 -13.70
CA LYS A 15 -52.56 -32.65 -15.08
C LYS A 15 -52.74 -31.24 -15.69
N ASN A 16 -52.38 -30.19 -14.96
CA ASN A 16 -52.47 -28.79 -15.40
C ASN A 16 -51.12 -28.04 -15.44
N MET A 17 -49.97 -28.72 -15.43
CA MET A 17 -48.65 -28.08 -15.60
C MET A 17 -47.87 -28.55 -16.83
N GLU A 18 -48.42 -29.42 -17.67
CA GLU A 18 -47.80 -29.77 -18.97
C GLU A 18 -47.99 -28.71 -20.06
N SER A 19 -48.74 -27.62 -19.80
CA SER A 19 -48.92 -26.53 -20.76
C SER A 19 -47.91 -25.38 -20.65
N LEU A 20 -46.95 -25.44 -19.73
CA LEU A 20 -45.89 -24.42 -19.56
C LEU A 20 -44.47 -24.92 -19.86
N GLY A 21 -44.28 -26.23 -20.00
CA GLY A 21 -43.02 -26.86 -20.40
C GLY A 21 -42.53 -26.48 -21.81
N PRO A 22 -43.41 -26.38 -22.84
CA PRO A 22 -42.95 -26.07 -24.19
C PRO A 22 -42.46 -24.62 -24.30
N ILE A 23 -43.14 -23.67 -23.67
CA ILE A 23 -42.82 -22.23 -23.82
C ILE A 23 -41.48 -21.89 -23.15
N TYR A 24 -41.17 -22.50 -22.00
CA TYR A 24 -39.93 -22.26 -21.27
C TYR A 24 -38.73 -23.00 -21.89
N TYR A 25 -38.95 -24.21 -22.39
CA TYR A 25 -37.90 -25.00 -23.06
C TYR A 25 -37.55 -24.42 -24.43
N ASP A 26 -38.56 -23.95 -25.18
CA ASP A 26 -38.40 -23.39 -26.51
C ASP A 26 -37.80 -21.98 -26.47
N SER A 27 -38.09 -21.18 -25.44
CA SER A 27 -37.40 -19.89 -25.22
C SER A 27 -35.93 -20.07 -24.81
N ILE A 28 -35.61 -21.08 -23.99
CA ILE A 28 -34.20 -21.41 -23.65
C ILE A 28 -33.46 -21.98 -24.87
N GLN A 29 -34.10 -22.83 -25.68
CA GLN A 29 -33.54 -23.32 -26.95
C GLN A 29 -33.38 -22.20 -27.98
N THR A 30 -34.32 -21.26 -28.07
CA THR A 30 -34.24 -20.11 -28.98
C THR A 30 -33.13 -19.14 -28.58
N VAL A 31 -32.94 -18.89 -27.27
CA VAL A 31 -31.80 -18.11 -26.77
C VAL A 31 -30.48 -18.85 -26.99
N ARG A 32 -30.44 -20.17 -26.78
CA ARG A 32 -29.25 -21.01 -27.00
C ARG A 32 -28.87 -21.10 -28.48
N ASN A 33 -29.84 -21.23 -29.38
CA ASN A 33 -29.63 -21.30 -30.83
C ASN A 33 -29.30 -19.91 -31.41
N GLY A 34 -29.93 -18.85 -30.90
CA GLY A 34 -29.57 -17.47 -31.23
C GLY A 34 -28.18 -17.04 -30.74
N LEU A 35 -27.70 -17.64 -29.62
CA LEU A 35 -26.33 -17.47 -29.14
C LEU A 35 -25.32 -18.32 -29.92
N SER A 36 -25.71 -19.49 -30.45
CA SER A 36 -24.83 -20.34 -31.27
C SER A 36 -24.64 -19.83 -32.70
N GLU A 37 -25.60 -19.06 -33.23
CA GLU A 37 -25.47 -18.36 -34.51
C GLU A 37 -24.92 -16.93 -34.39
N LEU A 38 -24.59 -16.50 -33.17
CA LEU A 38 -23.98 -15.19 -32.94
C LEU A 38 -22.56 -15.21 -33.50
N ASN A 39 -22.45 -14.86 -34.77
CA ASN A 39 -21.20 -14.70 -35.48
C ASN A 39 -20.32 -13.77 -34.63
N TRP A 40 -19.14 -14.23 -34.21
CA TRP A 40 -18.28 -13.47 -33.29
C TRP A 40 -18.07 -12.02 -33.76
N THR A 41 -18.08 -11.80 -35.08
CA THR A 41 -18.10 -10.48 -35.73
C THR A 41 -19.26 -9.59 -35.30
N VAL A 42 -20.49 -10.11 -35.26
CA VAL A 42 -21.70 -9.38 -34.82
C VAL A 42 -21.63 -9.07 -33.33
N PHE A 43 -21.16 -10.02 -32.51
CA PHE A 43 -20.93 -9.78 -31.08
C PHE A 43 -19.91 -8.66 -30.84
N PHE A 44 -18.74 -8.74 -31.48
CA PHE A 44 -17.71 -7.71 -31.36
C PHE A 44 -18.19 -6.34 -31.88
N ALA A 45 -18.92 -6.32 -33.00
CA ALA A 45 -19.51 -5.10 -33.55
C ALA A 45 -20.53 -4.47 -32.58
N ALA A 46 -21.39 -5.28 -31.96
CA ALA A 46 -22.35 -4.81 -30.96
C ALA A 46 -21.66 -4.25 -29.70
N CYS A 47 -20.61 -4.93 -29.21
CA CYS A 47 -19.80 -4.45 -28.09
C CYS A 47 -19.10 -3.11 -28.42
N LEU A 48 -18.49 -3.01 -29.61
CA LEU A 48 -17.84 -1.79 -30.08
C LEU A 48 -18.84 -0.64 -30.19
N PHE A 49 -20.00 -0.88 -30.81
CA PHE A 49 -21.05 0.13 -30.95
C PHE A 49 -21.56 0.60 -29.58
N SER A 50 -21.76 -0.33 -28.63
CA SER A 50 -22.13 0.01 -27.25
C SER A 50 -21.10 0.91 -26.56
N CYS A 51 -19.80 0.64 -26.75
CA CYS A 51 -18.74 1.47 -26.21
C CYS A 51 -18.71 2.88 -26.82
N ILE A 52 -18.84 2.97 -28.16
CA ILE A 52 -18.90 4.26 -28.87
C ILE A 52 -20.12 5.06 -28.42
N PHE A 53 -21.29 4.43 -28.37
CA PHE A 53 -22.54 5.08 -27.96
C PHE A 53 -22.46 5.58 -26.51
N THR A 54 -21.88 4.78 -25.62
CA THR A 54 -21.63 5.18 -24.22
C THR A 54 -20.70 6.38 -24.15
N ARG A 55 -19.60 6.38 -24.92
CA ARG A 55 -18.66 7.50 -24.96
C ARG A 55 -19.28 8.79 -25.50
N VAL A 56 -20.16 8.68 -26.49
CA VAL A 56 -20.88 9.82 -27.08
C VAL A 56 -21.92 10.36 -26.11
N ILE A 57 -22.78 9.51 -25.53
CA ILE A 57 -23.80 9.95 -24.56
C ILE A 57 -23.16 10.61 -23.35
N THR A 58 -22.18 9.94 -22.74
CA THR A 58 -21.50 10.48 -21.56
C THR A 58 -20.70 11.72 -21.91
N GLY A 59 -20.12 11.78 -23.11
CA GLY A 59 -19.47 12.97 -23.67
C GLY A 59 -20.41 14.17 -23.76
N LEU A 60 -21.59 13.99 -24.35
CA LEU A 60 -22.60 15.04 -24.48
C LEU A 60 -23.15 15.47 -23.12
N ALA A 61 -23.42 14.52 -22.22
CA ALA A 61 -23.84 14.81 -20.84
C ALA A 61 -22.76 15.54 -20.02
N SER A 62 -21.49 15.29 -20.34
CA SER A 62 -20.34 15.96 -19.72
C SER A 62 -20.05 17.34 -20.33
N GLY A 63 -20.81 17.82 -21.31
CA GLY A 63 -20.56 19.09 -22.01
C GLY A 63 -20.51 20.32 -21.10
N HIS A 64 -19.84 21.38 -21.56
CA HIS A 64 -19.66 22.63 -20.81
C HIS A 64 -21.01 23.28 -20.46
N ARG A 65 -21.35 23.33 -19.18
CA ARG A 65 -22.45 24.14 -18.66
C ARG A 65 -21.87 25.49 -18.26
N LYS A 66 -22.32 26.59 -18.90
CA LYS A 66 -21.96 27.95 -18.45
C LYS A 66 -22.39 28.08 -16.98
N SER A 67 -21.42 28.25 -16.08
CA SER A 67 -21.68 28.50 -14.67
C SER A 67 -21.62 29.99 -14.40
N ASN A 68 -22.62 30.50 -13.67
CA ASN A 68 -22.53 31.84 -13.10
C ASN A 68 -21.60 31.82 -11.86
N PRO A 69 -20.87 32.91 -11.57
CA PRO A 69 -20.10 33.05 -10.34
C PRO A 69 -21.00 32.93 -9.10
N GLY A 70 -20.56 32.20 -8.07
CA GLY A 70 -21.27 32.06 -6.78
C GLY A 70 -22.39 31.01 -6.73
N GLN A 71 -22.68 30.29 -7.81
CA GLN A 71 -23.67 29.22 -7.79
C GLN A 71 -23.08 27.91 -7.24
N ILE A 72 -23.83 27.21 -6.39
CA ILE A 72 -23.48 25.87 -5.91
C ILE A 72 -23.51 24.90 -7.10
N ARG A 73 -22.38 24.23 -7.35
CA ARG A 73 -22.19 23.29 -8.46
C ARG A 73 -22.41 21.84 -8.02
N SER A 74 -22.86 21.02 -8.97
CA SER A 74 -22.81 19.56 -8.87
C SER A 74 -21.67 19.01 -9.70
N ALA A 75 -21.03 17.94 -9.24
CA ALA A 75 -19.92 17.31 -9.95
C ALA A 75 -20.34 16.80 -11.34
N ARG A 76 -19.59 17.14 -12.39
CA ARG A 76 -19.84 16.67 -13.75
C ARG A 76 -19.27 15.28 -13.96
N GLN A 77 -20.07 14.36 -14.50
CA GLN A 77 -19.60 13.00 -14.80
C GLN A 77 -18.59 13.02 -15.95
N ALA A 78 -17.38 12.50 -15.71
CA ALA A 78 -16.37 12.26 -16.72
C ALA A 78 -16.88 11.23 -17.76
N PRO A 79 -16.62 11.44 -19.05
CA PRO A 79 -17.03 10.52 -20.09
C PRO A 79 -16.18 9.24 -20.07
N TYR A 80 -16.81 8.09 -20.33
CA TYR A 80 -16.17 6.78 -20.31
C TYR A 80 -16.58 5.92 -21.50
N TRP A 81 -15.74 4.96 -21.85
CA TRP A 81 -15.96 4.06 -22.99
C TRP A 81 -16.77 2.83 -22.63
N PHE A 82 -16.45 2.16 -21.52
CA PHE A 82 -16.98 0.83 -21.25
C PHE A 82 -18.26 0.89 -20.43
N PRO A 83 -19.41 0.41 -20.96
CA PRO A 83 -20.64 0.32 -20.19
C PRO A 83 -20.43 -0.53 -18.93
N TRP A 84 -21.06 -0.16 -17.82
CA TRP A 84 -20.94 -0.78 -16.49
C TRP A 84 -19.54 -0.71 -15.85
N ILE A 85 -18.47 -1.04 -16.57
CA ILE A 85 -17.09 -1.00 -16.07
C ILE A 85 -16.64 0.45 -15.83
N GLY A 86 -17.03 1.37 -16.70
CA GLY A 86 -16.65 2.77 -16.64
C GLY A 86 -15.14 2.97 -16.86
N HIS A 87 -14.49 3.63 -15.91
CA HIS A 87 -13.06 3.93 -15.91
C HIS A 87 -12.21 2.79 -15.33
N GLY A 88 -12.80 1.63 -15.03
CA GLY A 88 -12.11 0.55 -14.31
C GLY A 88 -10.84 0.01 -14.99
N PHE A 89 -10.85 -0.12 -16.31
CA PHE A 89 -9.65 -0.55 -17.05
C PHE A 89 -8.54 0.50 -17.02
N GLU A 90 -8.89 1.78 -17.16
CA GLU A 90 -7.93 2.89 -17.12
C GLU A 90 -7.32 3.03 -15.72
N ILE A 91 -8.13 2.84 -14.66
CA ILE A 91 -7.65 2.79 -13.27
C ILE A 91 -6.72 1.61 -13.03
N LEU A 92 -7.01 0.43 -13.60
CA LEU A 92 -6.16 -0.76 -13.47
C LEU A 92 -4.79 -0.56 -14.12
N TRP A 93 -4.74 0.19 -15.22
CA TRP A 93 -3.52 0.39 -16.01
C TRP A 93 -2.67 1.56 -15.52
N ASP A 94 -3.27 2.74 -15.34
CA ASP A 94 -2.60 3.97 -14.89
C ASP A 94 -3.60 4.92 -14.21
N HIS A 95 -3.89 4.67 -12.95
CA HIS A 95 -4.81 5.53 -12.17
C HIS A 95 -4.30 6.96 -12.04
N ALA A 96 -2.98 7.16 -11.84
CA ALA A 96 -2.40 8.48 -11.68
C ALA A 96 -2.53 9.33 -12.95
N GLY A 97 -2.17 8.76 -14.10
CA GLY A 97 -2.32 9.42 -15.41
C GLY A 97 -3.78 9.68 -15.78
N LEU A 98 -4.69 8.75 -15.45
CA LEU A 98 -6.12 8.94 -15.67
C LEU A 98 -6.66 10.19 -14.95
N PHE A 99 -6.47 10.28 -13.63
CA PHE A 99 -7.04 11.39 -12.86
C PHE A 99 -6.40 12.74 -13.24
N LYS A 100 -5.11 12.76 -13.61
CA LYS A 100 -4.46 13.94 -14.19
C LYS A 100 -5.14 14.36 -15.49
N SER A 101 -5.32 13.43 -16.43
CA SER A 101 -5.97 13.71 -17.71
C SER A 101 -7.44 14.15 -17.56
N LEU A 102 -8.17 13.57 -16.62
CA LEU A 102 -9.57 13.96 -16.34
C LEU A 102 -9.65 15.37 -15.74
N ARG A 103 -8.76 15.74 -14.82
CA ARG A 103 -8.67 17.10 -14.27
C ARG A 103 -8.43 18.11 -15.40
N GLU A 104 -7.46 17.85 -16.28
CA GLU A 104 -7.12 18.73 -17.40
C GLU A 104 -8.25 18.86 -18.43
N LYS A 105 -8.93 17.76 -18.77
CA LYS A 105 -10.02 17.76 -19.77
C LYS A 105 -11.31 18.41 -19.25
N ILE A 106 -11.65 18.20 -17.97
CA ILE A 106 -12.89 18.74 -17.39
C ILE A 106 -12.69 20.19 -16.94
N GLY A 107 -11.49 20.53 -16.46
CA GLY A 107 -11.16 21.87 -15.96
C GLY A 107 -11.86 22.23 -14.65
N GLU A 108 -12.31 21.23 -13.87
CA GLU A 108 -12.99 21.44 -12.59
C GLU A 108 -12.31 20.67 -11.45
N PRO A 109 -12.27 21.23 -10.22
CA PRO A 109 -11.66 20.58 -9.06
C PRO A 109 -12.49 19.42 -8.50
N VAL A 110 -13.74 19.27 -8.93
CA VAL A 110 -14.65 18.19 -8.51
C VAL A 110 -15.39 17.64 -9.72
N PHE A 111 -15.25 16.34 -9.97
CA PHE A 111 -15.88 15.67 -11.11
C PHE A 111 -16.31 14.25 -10.75
N GLY A 112 -17.21 13.67 -11.52
CA GLY A 112 -17.73 12.32 -11.33
C GLY A 112 -16.90 11.30 -12.09
N VAL A 113 -16.60 10.15 -11.49
CA VAL A 113 -15.96 8.99 -12.15
C VAL A 113 -16.87 7.79 -11.99
N PHE A 114 -17.07 7.04 -13.07
CA PHE A 114 -17.90 5.84 -13.06
C PHE A 114 -17.02 4.60 -12.96
N LEU A 115 -17.32 3.70 -12.02
CA LEU A 115 -16.59 2.46 -11.80
C LEU A 115 -17.56 1.37 -11.36
N ARG A 116 -17.62 0.26 -12.12
CA ARG A 116 -18.38 -0.96 -11.78
C ARG A 116 -19.85 -0.70 -11.39
N GLY A 117 -20.57 0.05 -12.20
CA GLY A 117 -21.99 0.35 -11.99
C GLY A 117 -22.26 1.46 -10.98
N GLN A 118 -21.24 2.07 -10.40
CA GLN A 118 -21.37 3.12 -9.38
C GLN A 118 -20.67 4.40 -9.80
N ALA A 119 -21.28 5.54 -9.47
CA ALA A 119 -20.70 6.86 -9.67
C ALA A 119 -20.02 7.37 -8.40
N TYR A 120 -18.81 7.89 -8.57
CA TYR A 120 -17.93 8.43 -7.55
C TYR A 120 -17.74 9.92 -7.77
N THR A 121 -17.67 10.68 -6.69
CA THR A 121 -17.27 12.09 -6.76
C THR A 121 -15.77 12.17 -6.50
N THR A 122 -15.00 12.48 -7.53
CA THR A 122 -13.57 12.76 -7.43
C THR A 122 -13.34 14.22 -7.03
N VAL A 123 -12.51 14.44 -6.01
CA VAL A 123 -12.09 15.76 -5.53
C VAL A 123 -10.57 15.85 -5.67
N VAL A 124 -10.09 16.86 -6.40
CA VAL A 124 -8.65 17.07 -6.66
C VAL A 124 -8.11 18.39 -6.12
N SER A 125 -8.97 19.32 -5.68
CA SER A 125 -8.54 20.55 -4.99
C SER A 125 -7.99 20.21 -3.60
N PRO A 126 -6.76 20.64 -3.25
CA PRO A 126 -6.14 20.33 -1.96
C PRO A 126 -6.93 20.87 -0.76
N SER A 127 -7.45 22.10 -0.82
CA SER A 127 -8.27 22.63 0.27
C SER A 127 -9.55 21.82 0.48
N MET A 128 -10.17 21.36 -0.62
CA MET A 128 -11.36 20.52 -0.55
C MET A 128 -11.03 19.11 -0.05
N ILE A 129 -9.92 18.50 -0.50
CA ILE A 129 -9.46 17.20 0.01
C ILE A 129 -9.22 17.28 1.51
N GLN A 130 -8.51 18.31 1.99
CA GLN A 130 -8.29 18.53 3.42
C GLN A 130 -9.61 18.61 4.18
N THR A 131 -10.58 19.37 3.66
CA THR A 131 -11.92 19.49 4.25
C THR A 131 -12.64 18.14 4.33
N VAL A 132 -12.55 17.30 3.29
CA VAL A 132 -13.15 15.95 3.30
C VAL A 132 -12.45 15.07 4.33
N LEU A 133 -11.13 15.12 4.44
CA LEU A 133 -10.34 14.24 5.30
C LEU A 133 -10.45 14.58 6.79
N THR A 134 -10.59 15.85 7.15
CA THR A 134 -10.72 16.30 8.55
C THR A 134 -12.16 16.28 9.06
N SER A 135 -13.14 16.07 8.17
CA SER A 135 -14.55 16.16 8.52
C SER A 135 -15.07 14.89 9.20
N GLN A 136 -15.73 15.10 10.35
CA GLN A 136 -16.33 14.04 11.18
C GLN A 136 -17.59 13.41 10.55
N ILE A 137 -18.17 14.04 9.52
CA ILE A 137 -19.35 13.51 8.81
C ILE A 137 -18.97 12.55 7.67
N THR A 138 -17.68 12.19 7.58
CA THR A 138 -17.17 11.28 6.58
C THR A 138 -16.71 10.00 7.26
N ARG A 139 -17.09 8.86 6.68
CA ARG A 139 -16.51 7.57 7.04
C ARG A 139 -15.54 7.11 5.98
N SER A 140 -14.58 6.27 6.35
CA SER A 140 -13.92 5.41 5.37
C SER A 140 -14.99 4.67 4.58
N ALA A 141 -15.04 4.88 3.26
CA ALA A 141 -16.14 4.37 2.43
C ALA A 141 -16.25 2.84 2.51
N ALA A 142 -17.44 2.28 2.26
CA ALA A 142 -17.65 0.83 2.08
C ALA A 142 -16.80 0.19 0.96
N ILE A 143 -16.04 0.97 0.20
CA ILE A 143 -15.02 0.48 -0.73
C ILE A 143 -13.77 0.03 -0.02
N PHE A 144 -13.38 0.65 1.10
CA PHE A 144 -12.33 0.09 1.93
C PHE A 144 -12.75 -1.30 2.41
N ASP A 145 -14.01 -1.47 2.80
CA ASP A 145 -14.60 -2.76 3.15
C ASP A 145 -14.59 -3.77 1.98
N GLN A 146 -15.04 -3.37 0.79
CA GLN A 146 -15.03 -4.24 -0.40
C GLN A 146 -13.62 -4.51 -0.95
N THR A 147 -12.69 -3.57 -0.75
CA THR A 147 -11.28 -3.66 -1.12
C THR A 147 -10.54 -4.62 -0.20
N LEU A 148 -10.70 -4.45 1.12
CA LEU A 148 -10.20 -5.36 2.14
C LEU A 148 -10.73 -6.76 1.88
N GLN A 149 -12.01 -6.90 1.51
CA GLN A 149 -12.59 -8.18 1.12
C GLN A 149 -11.95 -8.79 -0.13
N ASN A 150 -11.74 -8.02 -1.19
CA ASN A 150 -11.21 -8.58 -2.44
C ASN A 150 -9.73 -8.97 -2.31
N VAL A 151 -8.93 -8.13 -1.62
CA VAL A 151 -7.49 -8.31 -1.46
C VAL A 151 -7.16 -9.27 -0.32
N PHE A 152 -7.79 -9.13 0.85
CA PHE A 152 -7.50 -9.90 2.06
C PHE A 152 -8.56 -10.95 2.40
N GLY A 153 -9.66 -11.03 1.64
CA GLY A 153 -10.42 -12.27 1.52
C GLY A 153 -11.51 -12.54 2.56
N ASP A 154 -11.80 -11.66 3.52
CA ASP A 154 -12.82 -11.94 4.53
C ASP A 154 -13.92 -10.87 4.65
N ARG A 155 -15.17 -11.31 4.45
CA ARG A 155 -16.40 -10.51 4.63
C ARG A 155 -16.81 -10.42 6.09
N SER A 156 -16.45 -11.40 6.92
CA SER A 156 -16.81 -11.46 8.33
C SER A 156 -16.15 -10.35 9.12
N LEU A 157 -14.90 -9.97 8.82
CA LEU A 157 -14.26 -8.80 9.46
C LEU A 157 -15.10 -7.53 9.28
N VAL A 158 -15.50 -7.25 8.04
CA VAL A 158 -16.35 -6.09 7.72
C VAL A 158 -17.70 -6.20 8.39
N LEU A 159 -18.35 -7.36 8.33
CA LEU A 159 -19.65 -7.57 8.94
C LEU A 159 -19.59 -7.45 10.47
N SER A 160 -18.53 -7.95 11.11
CA SER A 160 -18.30 -7.83 12.54
C SER A 160 -18.05 -6.37 12.95
N LEU A 161 -17.27 -5.62 12.17
CA LEU A 161 -17.07 -4.18 12.40
C LEU A 161 -18.36 -3.38 12.19
N GLN A 162 -19.20 -3.78 11.23
CA GLN A 162 -20.50 -3.15 10.97
C GLN A 162 -21.59 -3.55 11.98
N ALA A 163 -21.58 -4.79 12.48
CA ALA A 163 -22.51 -5.29 13.49
C ALA A 163 -22.21 -4.72 14.87
N ASN A 164 -20.92 -4.50 15.18
CA ASN A 164 -20.46 -3.86 16.42
C ASN A 164 -20.46 -2.32 16.31
N GLN A 165 -21.45 -1.75 15.61
CA GLN A 165 -21.60 -0.30 15.38
C GLN A 165 -21.87 0.53 16.66
N ASP A 166 -22.03 -0.12 17.82
CA ASP A 166 -22.11 0.54 19.12
C ASP A 166 -20.75 0.49 19.86
N LYS A 167 -20.21 1.69 20.12
CA LYS A 167 -19.30 2.10 21.22
C LYS A 167 -17.82 1.66 21.20
N GLN A 168 -16.93 2.66 21.14
CA GLN A 168 -15.57 2.72 21.72
C GLN A 168 -14.50 1.74 21.19
N VAL A 169 -14.83 0.49 20.93
CA VAL A 169 -13.85 -0.57 20.61
C VAL A 169 -13.38 -0.55 19.14
N SER A 170 -14.24 -0.13 18.20
CA SER A 170 -13.79 0.14 16.81
C SER A 170 -12.84 1.34 16.75
N ASP A 171 -13.10 2.35 17.59
CA ASP A 171 -12.19 3.49 17.76
C ASP A 171 -10.90 3.01 18.44
N ASP A 172 -10.97 2.08 19.39
CA ASP A 172 -9.77 1.49 20.00
C ASP A 172 -8.90 0.74 18.99
N ILE A 173 -9.44 -0.04 18.02
CA ILE A 173 -8.61 -0.65 16.96
C ILE A 173 -7.90 0.41 16.12
N MET A 174 -8.64 1.47 15.74
CA MET A 174 -8.10 2.55 14.92
C MET A 174 -7.10 3.41 15.69
N ASN A 175 -7.34 3.63 16.99
CA ASN A 175 -6.50 4.39 17.90
C ASN A 175 -5.28 3.60 18.37
N THR A 176 -5.33 2.26 18.45
CA THR A 176 -4.16 1.42 18.79
C THR A 176 -3.02 1.66 17.78
N MET A 177 -3.35 1.96 16.53
CA MET A 177 -2.38 2.32 15.48
C MET A 177 -1.76 3.71 15.65
N THR A 178 -2.33 4.56 16.50
CA THR A 178 -1.91 5.96 16.74
C THR A 178 -1.46 6.21 18.18
N GLN A 179 -1.53 5.21 19.07
CA GLN A 179 -1.11 5.36 20.46
C GLN A 179 0.41 5.35 20.59
N ASP A 180 0.99 6.54 20.78
CA ASP A 180 2.44 6.79 20.87
C ASP A 180 3.21 5.85 21.81
N LYS A 181 2.57 5.38 22.89
CA LYS A 181 3.23 4.54 23.90
C LYS A 181 3.71 3.19 23.35
N PHE A 182 2.91 2.52 22.52
CA PHE A 182 3.26 1.22 21.94
C PHE A 182 4.22 1.35 20.76
N LEU A 183 4.13 2.49 20.07
CA LEU A 183 4.94 2.81 18.92
C LEU A 183 6.39 3.07 19.32
N ARG A 184 6.62 3.77 20.44
CA ARG A 184 7.98 4.01 20.94
C ARG A 184 8.72 2.72 21.31
N GLY A 185 8.06 1.82 22.04
CA GLY A 185 8.68 0.53 22.42
C GLY A 185 9.02 -0.32 21.20
N THR A 186 8.14 -0.35 20.20
CA THR A 186 8.39 -1.08 18.95
C THR A 186 9.52 -0.43 18.14
N SER A 187 9.57 0.91 18.04
CA SER A 187 10.68 1.62 17.39
C SER A 187 12.03 1.35 18.06
N GLU A 188 12.10 1.33 19.39
CA GLU A 188 13.33 1.03 20.13
C GLU A 188 13.82 -0.40 19.88
N ALA A 189 12.90 -1.38 19.86
CA ALA A 189 13.22 -2.78 19.56
C ALA A 189 13.78 -2.93 18.14
N ILE A 190 13.11 -2.32 17.16
CA ILE A 190 13.53 -2.23 15.76
C ILE A 190 14.92 -1.61 15.64
N THR A 191 15.17 -0.50 16.33
CA THR A 191 16.47 0.18 16.35
C THR A 191 17.58 -0.75 16.80
N LYS A 192 17.39 -1.43 17.93
CA LYS A 192 18.38 -2.36 18.50
C LYS A 192 18.62 -3.55 17.57
N LEU A 193 17.54 -4.12 17.05
CA LEU A 193 17.60 -5.25 16.13
C LEU A 193 18.38 -4.87 14.87
N PHE A 194 18.22 -3.66 14.34
CA PHE A 194 18.97 -3.20 13.17
C PHE A 194 20.42 -2.83 13.49
N GLN A 195 20.69 -2.19 14.63
CA GLN A 195 22.07 -1.94 15.08
C GLN A 195 22.88 -3.22 15.16
N HIS A 196 22.24 -4.33 15.53
CA HIS A 196 22.86 -5.65 15.58
C HIS A 196 22.99 -6.33 14.22
N ASN A 197 21.94 -6.27 13.38
CA ASN A 197 21.85 -7.09 12.17
C ASN A 197 22.28 -6.39 10.87
N LEU A 198 22.37 -5.06 10.83
CA LEU A 198 22.81 -4.35 9.62
C LEU A 198 24.23 -4.69 9.13
N PRO A 199 25.21 -5.02 10.00
CA PRO A 199 26.48 -5.57 9.54
C PRO A 199 26.32 -6.83 8.65
N ASN A 200 25.20 -7.54 8.80
CA ASN A 200 24.86 -8.74 8.03
C ASN A 200 23.97 -8.44 6.82
N LEU A 201 23.83 -7.18 6.40
CA LEU A 201 23.11 -6.84 5.16
C LEU A 201 23.65 -7.66 3.98
N VAL A 202 24.98 -7.77 3.89
CA VAL A 202 25.67 -8.67 2.97
C VAL A 202 26.81 -9.38 3.71
N THR A 203 26.80 -10.71 3.72
CA THR A 203 27.83 -11.56 4.34
C THR A 203 29.07 -11.72 3.47
N SER A 204 28.93 -11.48 2.15
CA SER A 204 29.98 -11.74 1.14
C SER A 204 30.39 -13.23 1.09
N SER A 205 29.46 -14.12 1.41
CA SER A 205 29.69 -15.57 1.36
C SER A 205 29.70 -16.09 -0.09
N ILE A 206 30.74 -16.85 -0.44
CA ILE A 206 30.89 -17.49 -1.77
C ILE A 206 29.81 -18.56 -2.00
N SER A 207 29.52 -19.33 -0.95
CA SER A 207 28.61 -20.46 -1.02
C SER A 207 27.17 -20.00 -0.77
N PRO A 208 26.20 -20.35 -1.64
CA PRO A 208 24.79 -20.08 -1.39
C PRO A 208 24.23 -20.72 -0.11
N VAL A 209 24.89 -21.77 0.40
CA VAL A 209 24.49 -22.43 1.65
C VAL A 209 24.80 -21.56 2.88
N ASP A 210 25.87 -20.77 2.81
CA ASP A 210 26.32 -19.88 3.89
C ASP A 210 25.69 -18.48 3.79
N GLN A 211 25.01 -18.19 2.68
CA GLN A 211 24.26 -16.95 2.48
C GLN A 211 23.00 -16.91 3.35
N LEU A 212 22.65 -15.70 3.79
CA LEU A 212 21.39 -15.46 4.49
C LEU A 212 20.20 -15.56 3.53
N PRO A 213 18.98 -15.83 4.03
CA PRO A 213 17.82 -16.05 3.16
C PRO A 213 17.56 -14.92 2.16
N TRP A 214 17.74 -13.66 2.57
CA TRP A 214 17.55 -12.50 1.68
C TRP A 214 18.69 -12.31 0.67
N GLU A 215 19.90 -12.80 0.95
CA GLU A 215 21.01 -12.73 0.00
C GLU A 215 20.78 -13.67 -1.19
N ARG A 216 20.22 -14.86 -0.92
CA ARG A 216 19.88 -15.85 -1.95
C ARG A 216 18.83 -15.32 -2.92
N ASP A 217 17.83 -14.60 -2.41
CA ASP A 217 16.73 -14.05 -3.21
C ASP A 217 17.13 -12.78 -3.98
N SER A 218 18.28 -12.17 -3.67
CA SER A 218 18.76 -10.91 -4.26
C SER A 218 20.02 -11.06 -5.12
N SER A 219 20.33 -12.29 -5.53
CA SER A 219 21.45 -12.60 -6.41
C SER A 219 22.80 -12.07 -5.90
N VAL A 220 23.04 -12.14 -4.58
CA VAL A 220 24.31 -11.67 -4.01
C VAL A 220 25.46 -12.57 -4.46
N VAL A 221 26.46 -11.97 -5.09
CA VAL A 221 27.69 -12.65 -5.54
C VAL A 221 28.90 -11.78 -5.20
N LEU A 222 30.03 -12.39 -4.90
CA LEU A 222 31.29 -11.64 -4.77
C LEU A 222 31.63 -10.93 -6.08
N SER A 223 32.12 -9.69 -5.97
CA SER A 223 32.53 -8.91 -7.13
C SER A 223 33.86 -9.44 -7.70
N ASP A 224 33.88 -9.76 -8.99
CA ASP A 224 35.08 -10.18 -9.72
C ASP A 224 36.21 -9.11 -9.69
N GLN A 225 35.85 -7.85 -9.44
CA GLN A 225 36.78 -6.71 -9.47
C GLN A 225 37.32 -6.34 -8.07
N ASP A 226 36.65 -6.77 -7.01
CA ASP A 226 36.98 -6.41 -5.62
C ASP A 226 36.44 -7.50 -4.70
N GLU A 227 37.33 -8.36 -4.20
CA GLU A 227 37.00 -9.48 -3.30
C GLU A 227 36.38 -9.02 -1.97
N SER A 228 36.47 -7.74 -1.63
CA SER A 228 35.84 -7.15 -0.44
C SER A 228 34.48 -6.49 -0.71
N ALA A 229 33.96 -6.60 -1.94
CA ALA A 229 32.66 -6.09 -2.35
C ALA A 229 31.78 -7.21 -2.91
N SER A 230 30.47 -7.02 -2.81
CA SER A 230 29.48 -7.94 -3.36
C SER A 230 28.54 -7.20 -4.30
N ASP A 231 28.23 -7.83 -5.43
CA ASP A 231 27.23 -7.36 -6.38
C ASP A 231 25.87 -7.97 -6.01
N ALA A 232 24.80 -7.17 -6.03
CA ALA A 232 23.46 -7.57 -5.61
C ALA A 232 22.37 -6.74 -6.30
N ASP A 233 21.16 -7.28 -6.36
CA ASP A 233 19.96 -6.55 -6.80
C ASP A 233 19.37 -5.75 -5.61
N LEU A 234 19.50 -4.41 -5.66
CA LEU A 234 19.27 -3.54 -4.50
C LEU A 234 17.84 -3.63 -3.94
N PHE A 235 16.81 -3.60 -4.80
CA PHE A 235 15.43 -3.64 -4.33
C PHE A 235 15.11 -5.00 -3.71
N ALA A 236 15.48 -6.11 -4.35
CA ALA A 236 15.32 -7.46 -3.80
C ALA A 236 16.07 -7.62 -2.46
N LEU A 237 17.29 -7.12 -2.36
CA LEU A 237 18.09 -7.18 -1.14
C LEU A 237 17.41 -6.43 0.00
N LEU A 238 16.99 -5.18 -0.25
CA LEU A 238 16.26 -4.40 0.75
C LEU A 238 14.91 -5.02 1.08
N GLN A 239 14.18 -5.54 0.10
CA GLN A 239 12.89 -6.20 0.30
C GLN A 239 13.01 -7.43 1.21
N GLY A 240 14.03 -8.26 1.00
CA GLY A 240 14.31 -9.42 1.84
C GLY A 240 14.82 -9.03 3.24
N PHE A 241 15.84 -8.18 3.32
CA PHE A 241 16.46 -7.77 4.59
C PHE A 241 15.48 -7.01 5.49
N ILE A 242 14.85 -5.95 4.97
CA ILE A 242 13.87 -5.14 5.70
C ILE A 242 12.66 -6.01 6.06
N GLY A 243 12.16 -6.80 5.09
CA GLY A 243 10.99 -7.66 5.30
C GLY A 243 11.21 -8.69 6.42
N HIS A 244 12.36 -9.35 6.44
CA HIS A 244 12.72 -10.32 7.48
C HIS A 244 12.77 -9.65 8.85
N HIS A 245 13.58 -8.61 9.00
CA HIS A 245 13.80 -8.00 10.31
C HIS A 245 12.57 -7.25 10.83
N LEU A 246 11.77 -6.63 9.95
CA LEU A 246 10.51 -6.02 10.36
C LEU A 246 9.45 -7.08 10.73
N THR A 247 9.48 -8.27 10.11
CA THR A 247 8.61 -9.39 10.51
C THR A 247 8.98 -9.89 11.88
N VAL A 248 10.27 -10.14 12.14
CA VAL A 248 10.76 -10.55 13.47
C VAL A 248 10.41 -9.49 14.52
N ALA A 249 10.65 -8.21 14.23
CA ALA A 249 10.35 -7.14 15.18
C ALA A 249 8.85 -7.00 15.50
N LEU A 250 7.96 -7.37 14.57
CA LEU A 250 6.52 -7.29 14.77
C LEU A 250 5.95 -8.56 15.42
N MET A 251 6.38 -9.73 14.94
CA MET A 251 5.73 -11.03 15.16
C MET A 251 6.60 -12.05 15.90
N GLY A 252 7.85 -11.72 16.21
CA GLY A 252 8.80 -12.59 16.91
C GLY A 252 9.59 -13.53 16.02
N GLU A 253 10.67 -14.08 16.57
CA GLU A 253 11.56 -15.05 15.91
C GLU A 253 10.83 -16.36 15.63
N SER A 254 10.10 -16.91 16.61
CA SER A 254 9.33 -18.16 16.48
C SER A 254 8.36 -18.14 15.28
N PHE A 255 7.74 -16.99 15.01
CA PHE A 255 6.86 -16.83 13.85
C PHE A 255 7.64 -16.93 12.53
N MET A 256 8.78 -16.24 12.44
CA MET A 256 9.59 -16.22 11.23
C MET A 256 10.21 -17.60 10.93
N GLU A 257 10.62 -18.34 11.97
CA GLU A 257 11.12 -19.71 11.86
C GLU A 257 10.03 -20.70 11.45
N SER A 258 8.83 -20.57 12.02
CA SER A 258 7.68 -21.45 11.73
C SER A 258 7.11 -21.22 10.33
N PHE A 259 7.18 -19.98 9.83
CA PHE A 259 6.56 -19.59 8.56
C PHE A 259 7.56 -18.93 7.60
N PRO A 260 8.63 -19.64 7.16
CA PRO A 260 9.67 -19.05 6.31
C PRO A 260 9.14 -18.58 4.95
N SER A 261 7.99 -19.10 4.51
CA SER A 261 7.35 -18.70 3.26
C SER A 261 6.49 -17.43 3.35
N VAL A 262 6.28 -16.85 4.54
CA VAL A 262 5.36 -15.72 4.73
C VAL A 262 5.71 -14.52 3.83
N LEU A 263 6.99 -14.20 3.70
CA LEU A 263 7.49 -13.10 2.89
C LEU A 263 7.34 -13.37 1.38
N PRO A 264 7.80 -14.53 0.83
CA PRO A 264 7.48 -14.93 -0.55
C PRO A 264 6.00 -14.85 -0.93
N GLN A 265 5.12 -15.30 -0.04
CA GLN A 265 3.67 -15.21 -0.26
C GLN A 265 3.21 -13.75 -0.24
N LEU A 266 3.75 -12.92 0.65
CA LEU A 266 3.43 -11.49 0.72
C LEU A 266 3.82 -10.75 -0.56
N TRP A 267 5.02 -11.01 -1.11
CA TRP A 267 5.46 -10.37 -2.35
C TRP A 267 4.57 -10.78 -3.54
N THR A 268 4.18 -12.06 -3.60
CA THR A 268 3.23 -12.57 -4.61
C THR A 268 1.86 -11.90 -4.49
N LEU A 269 1.40 -11.65 -3.25
CA LEU A 269 0.17 -10.91 -2.99
C LEU A 269 0.28 -9.45 -3.43
N ASP A 270 1.39 -8.77 -3.10
CA ASP A 270 1.64 -7.37 -3.48
C ASP A 270 1.63 -7.19 -4.99
N ASP A 271 2.28 -8.10 -5.73
CA ASP A 271 2.30 -8.07 -7.20
C ASP A 271 0.89 -8.20 -7.80
N ALA A 272 -0.01 -8.90 -7.12
CA ALA A 272 -1.38 -9.10 -7.57
C ALA A 272 -2.39 -8.09 -7.00
N VAL A 273 -1.97 -7.17 -6.12
CA VAL A 273 -2.89 -6.37 -5.30
C VAL A 273 -3.88 -5.58 -6.15
N VAL A 274 -3.43 -4.96 -7.25
CA VAL A 274 -4.29 -4.15 -8.12
C VAL A 274 -5.30 -5.04 -8.85
N ALA A 275 -4.89 -6.23 -9.31
CA ALA A 275 -5.77 -7.19 -9.99
C ALA A 275 -6.82 -7.78 -9.03
N LEU A 276 -6.45 -8.01 -7.77
CA LEU A 276 -7.36 -8.44 -6.71
C LEU A 276 -8.30 -7.31 -6.30
N PHE A 277 -7.79 -6.09 -6.13
CA PHE A 277 -8.54 -4.89 -5.76
C PHE A 277 -9.75 -4.69 -6.68
N VAL A 278 -9.53 -4.71 -7.99
CA VAL A 278 -10.61 -4.53 -8.98
C VAL A 278 -11.61 -5.69 -9.02
N GLY A 279 -11.33 -6.78 -8.29
CA GLY A 279 -12.20 -7.95 -8.20
C GLY A 279 -12.22 -8.76 -9.49
N SER A 280 -11.06 -8.90 -10.17
CA SER A 280 -10.95 -9.64 -11.42
C SER A 280 -11.64 -11.01 -11.30
N PRO A 281 -12.57 -11.38 -12.20
CA PRO A 281 -13.28 -12.65 -12.12
C PRO A 281 -12.32 -13.85 -12.19
N LYS A 282 -12.69 -14.97 -11.56
CA LYS A 282 -11.87 -16.19 -11.56
C LYS A 282 -11.66 -16.80 -12.95
N TRP A 283 -12.59 -16.56 -13.87
CA TRP A 283 -12.53 -17.07 -15.25
C TRP A 283 -11.60 -16.24 -16.16
N VAL A 284 -11.14 -15.06 -15.73
CA VAL A 284 -10.15 -14.29 -16.48
C VAL A 284 -8.79 -14.99 -16.33
N PRO A 285 -8.14 -15.42 -17.43
CA PRO A 285 -6.86 -16.14 -17.39
C PRO A 285 -5.71 -15.19 -17.07
N SER A 286 -5.62 -14.76 -15.81
CA SER A 286 -4.52 -13.95 -15.29
C SER A 286 -3.69 -14.80 -14.31
N PRO A 287 -2.49 -15.25 -14.71
CA PRO A 287 -1.59 -15.98 -13.83
C PRO A 287 -1.30 -15.20 -12.54
N MET A 288 -1.10 -13.89 -12.64
CA MET A 288 -0.87 -12.98 -11.51
C MET A 288 -2.04 -12.97 -10.53
N ALA A 289 -3.28 -12.81 -11.01
CA ALA A 289 -4.45 -12.84 -10.13
C ALA A 289 -4.67 -14.23 -9.52
N SER A 290 -4.35 -15.31 -10.24
CA SER A 290 -4.43 -16.67 -9.71
C SER A 290 -3.42 -16.89 -8.58
N ALA A 291 -2.15 -16.59 -8.83
CA ALA A 291 -1.07 -16.68 -7.85
C ALA A 291 -1.37 -15.84 -6.61
N GLY A 292 -1.84 -14.59 -6.80
CA GLY A 292 -2.23 -13.72 -5.69
C GLY A 292 -3.37 -14.28 -4.82
N ARG A 293 -4.37 -14.96 -5.40
CA ARG A 293 -5.44 -15.59 -4.62
C ARG A 293 -4.95 -16.79 -3.81
N VAL A 294 -4.03 -17.57 -4.37
CA VAL A 294 -3.39 -18.70 -3.66
C VAL A 294 -2.54 -18.15 -2.51
N ALA A 295 -1.70 -17.15 -2.79
CA ALA A 295 -0.84 -16.53 -1.79
C ALA A 295 -1.63 -15.91 -0.64
N ARG A 296 -2.72 -15.19 -0.96
CA ARG A 296 -3.68 -14.71 0.03
C ARG A 296 -4.23 -15.84 0.91
N GLY A 297 -4.65 -16.97 0.30
CA GLY A 297 -5.17 -18.12 1.04
C GLY A 297 -4.16 -18.69 2.04
N ASN A 298 -2.90 -18.84 1.60
CA ASN A 298 -1.79 -19.30 2.45
C ASN A 298 -1.52 -18.32 3.60
N LEU A 299 -1.46 -17.02 3.31
CA LEU A 299 -1.23 -15.98 4.32
C LEU A 299 -2.36 -15.95 5.36
N LEU A 300 -3.62 -16.01 4.93
CA LEU A 300 -4.76 -16.07 5.85
C LEU A 300 -4.71 -17.30 6.75
N HIS A 301 -4.25 -18.44 6.23
CA HIS A 301 -4.04 -19.63 7.04
C HIS A 301 -2.95 -19.40 8.08
N ILE A 302 -1.77 -18.92 7.68
CA ILE A 302 -0.64 -18.60 8.57
C ILE A 302 -1.09 -17.66 9.68
N PHE A 303 -1.72 -16.52 9.34
CA PHE A 303 -2.16 -15.55 10.32
C PHE A 303 -3.30 -16.05 11.21
N SER A 304 -4.14 -16.97 10.73
CA SER A 304 -5.15 -17.62 11.56
C SER A 304 -4.52 -18.59 12.57
N VAL A 305 -3.45 -19.30 12.20
CA VAL A 305 -2.71 -20.18 13.12
C VAL A 305 -2.00 -19.32 14.17
N PHE A 306 -1.29 -18.28 13.74
CA PHE A 306 -0.61 -17.34 14.62
C PHE A 306 -1.56 -16.67 15.62
N TYR A 307 -2.72 -16.18 15.15
CA TYR A 307 -3.71 -15.56 16.04
C TYR A 307 -4.23 -16.54 17.10
N ARG A 308 -4.48 -17.81 16.74
CA ARG A 308 -4.91 -18.83 17.71
C ARG A 308 -3.82 -19.15 18.72
N ALA A 309 -2.58 -19.29 18.26
CA ALA A 309 -1.43 -19.50 19.13
C ALA A 309 -1.26 -18.34 20.11
N PHE A 310 -1.36 -17.09 19.63
CA PHE A 310 -1.34 -15.92 20.50
C PHE A 310 -2.47 -15.96 21.53
N CYS A 311 -3.70 -16.28 21.14
CA CYS A 311 -4.82 -16.36 22.10
C CYS A 311 -4.57 -17.41 23.19
N ALA A 312 -4.03 -18.58 22.83
CA ALA A 312 -3.68 -19.61 23.80
C ALA A 312 -2.56 -19.14 24.75
N TRP A 313 -1.48 -18.59 24.19
CA TRP A 313 -0.35 -18.05 24.97
C TRP A 313 -0.80 -16.94 25.94
N ASP A 314 -1.66 -16.02 25.49
CA ASP A 314 -2.19 -14.90 26.30
C ASP A 314 -3.13 -15.41 27.42
N ASP A 315 -3.67 -16.62 27.29
CA ASP A 315 -4.44 -17.33 28.32
C ASP A 315 -3.57 -18.21 29.24
N GLY A 316 -2.24 -18.21 29.03
CA GLY A 316 -1.30 -19.07 29.77
C GLY A 316 -1.33 -20.55 29.33
N ILE A 317 -1.90 -20.84 28.17
CA ILE A 317 -1.97 -22.17 27.56
C ILE A 317 -0.81 -22.31 26.57
N ASP A 318 -0.07 -23.42 26.62
CA ASP A 318 1.00 -23.71 25.67
C ASP A 318 0.43 -23.80 24.23
N PRO A 319 0.82 -22.90 23.31
CA PRO A 319 0.32 -22.90 21.93
C PRO A 319 0.95 -24.00 21.05
N GLY A 320 1.92 -24.76 21.57
CA GLY A 320 2.64 -25.81 20.86
C GLY A 320 4.07 -25.41 20.51
N ILE A 321 4.88 -26.41 20.13
CA ILE A 321 6.35 -26.29 19.99
C ILE A 321 6.77 -25.18 19.01
N GLU A 322 6.08 -25.05 17.88
CA GLU A 322 6.43 -24.12 16.80
C GLU A 322 6.27 -22.64 17.21
N LEU A 323 5.24 -22.32 17.99
CA LEU A 323 4.90 -20.94 18.39
C LEU A 323 4.91 -20.77 19.91
N ARG A 324 5.75 -21.54 20.61
CA ARG A 324 5.76 -21.58 22.09
C ARG A 324 6.21 -20.26 22.69
N ASP A 325 7.22 -19.63 22.10
CA ASP A 325 7.76 -18.36 22.56
C ASP A 325 7.21 -17.21 21.71
N LEU A 326 6.32 -16.43 22.32
CA LEU A 326 5.68 -15.24 21.73
C LEU A 326 5.94 -13.99 22.59
N ASP A 327 6.93 -14.05 23.51
CA ASP A 327 7.25 -12.94 24.41
C ASP A 327 7.81 -11.74 23.62
N ASP A 328 8.52 -12.02 22.53
CA ASP A 328 9.16 -11.05 21.63
C ASP A 328 8.23 -10.47 20.56
N VAL A 329 6.97 -10.92 20.47
CA VAL A 329 5.94 -10.27 19.65
C VAL A 329 5.78 -8.82 20.10
N SER A 330 5.72 -7.88 19.14
CA SER A 330 5.58 -6.46 19.46
C SER A 330 4.32 -6.16 20.27
N GLU A 331 4.43 -5.27 21.25
CA GLU A 331 3.26 -4.80 22.02
C GLU A 331 2.20 -4.17 21.11
N LEU A 332 2.60 -3.56 20.00
CA LEU A 332 1.69 -3.09 18.95
C LEU A 332 0.77 -4.21 18.44
N LEU A 333 1.33 -5.38 18.10
CA LEU A 333 0.52 -6.52 17.64
C LEU A 333 -0.21 -7.23 18.78
N LYS A 334 0.39 -7.37 19.97
CA LYS A 334 -0.28 -7.99 21.13
C LYS A 334 -1.57 -7.25 21.50
N GLU A 335 -1.50 -5.93 21.65
CA GLU A 335 -2.67 -5.10 21.98
C GLU A 335 -3.74 -5.15 20.89
N ARG A 336 -3.33 -5.14 19.63
CA ARG A 336 -4.26 -5.28 18.50
C ARG A 336 -4.97 -6.64 18.50
N MET A 337 -4.23 -7.72 18.76
CA MET A 337 -4.82 -9.06 18.86
C MET A 337 -5.76 -9.19 20.07
N ARG A 338 -5.41 -8.60 21.22
CA ARG A 338 -6.32 -8.47 22.38
C ARG A 338 -7.59 -7.67 22.05
N ALA A 339 -7.47 -6.59 21.29
CA ALA A 339 -8.64 -5.83 20.81
C ALA A 339 -9.53 -6.68 19.89
N PHE A 340 -8.95 -7.48 18.99
CA PHE A 340 -9.71 -8.43 18.17
C PHE A 340 -10.44 -9.49 19.00
N ARG A 341 -9.81 -9.98 20.08
CA ARG A 341 -10.45 -10.90 21.03
C ARG A 341 -11.64 -10.24 21.73
N LYS A 342 -11.51 -8.99 22.20
CA LYS A 342 -12.60 -8.23 22.83
C LYS A 342 -13.80 -8.00 21.91
N LEU A 343 -13.58 -7.97 20.61
CA LEU A 343 -14.62 -7.86 19.59
C LEU A 343 -15.16 -9.21 19.11
N GLU A 344 -14.69 -10.30 19.72
CA GLU A 344 -15.08 -11.67 19.40
C GLU A 344 -14.89 -11.98 17.89
N LEU A 345 -13.84 -11.41 17.29
CA LEU A 345 -13.52 -11.68 15.90
C LEU A 345 -13.12 -13.15 15.73
N SER A 346 -13.65 -13.77 14.68
CA SER A 346 -13.23 -15.11 14.30
C SER A 346 -11.74 -15.14 13.97
N PRO A 347 -11.04 -16.29 14.11
CA PRO A 347 -9.64 -16.40 13.70
C PRO A 347 -9.38 -15.97 12.25
N GLN A 348 -10.35 -16.20 11.36
CA GLN A 348 -10.27 -15.79 9.96
C GLN A 348 -10.40 -14.27 9.79
N ALA A 349 -11.35 -13.63 10.49
CA ALA A 349 -11.49 -12.17 10.50
C ALA A 349 -10.23 -11.50 11.06
N SER A 350 -9.69 -12.01 12.17
CA SER A 350 -8.45 -11.54 12.78
C SER A 350 -7.26 -11.73 11.84
N ALA A 351 -7.16 -12.87 11.16
CA ALA A 351 -6.12 -13.12 10.17
C ALA A 351 -6.13 -12.10 9.02
N ALA A 352 -7.32 -11.78 8.48
CA ALA A 352 -7.45 -10.76 7.44
C ALA A 352 -7.05 -9.36 7.95
N ALA A 353 -7.40 -9.03 9.20
CA ALA A 353 -7.04 -7.74 9.80
C ALA A 353 -5.53 -7.62 10.09
N ILE A 354 -4.87 -8.71 10.52
CA ILE A 354 -3.41 -8.78 10.70
C ILE A 354 -2.72 -8.68 9.35
N LEU A 355 -3.14 -9.46 8.35
CA LEU A 355 -2.57 -9.46 7.01
C LEU A 355 -2.66 -8.06 6.36
N SER A 356 -3.80 -7.38 6.49
CA SER A 356 -3.95 -6.03 5.94
C SER A 356 -2.95 -5.05 6.53
N LEU A 357 -2.75 -5.09 7.85
CA LEU A 357 -1.78 -4.24 8.54
C LEU A 357 -0.35 -4.58 8.12
N TYR A 358 -0.03 -5.88 8.14
CA TYR A 358 1.28 -6.39 7.78
C TYR A 358 1.66 -6.00 6.35
N TRP A 359 0.75 -6.18 5.38
CA TRP A 359 0.96 -5.74 4.01
C TRP A 359 1.16 -4.23 3.91
N GLU A 360 0.31 -3.43 4.57
CA GLU A 360 0.40 -1.95 4.52
C GLU A 360 1.77 -1.45 5.04
N LEU A 361 2.26 -2.00 6.14
CA LEU A 361 3.57 -1.62 6.70
C LEU A 361 4.72 -2.03 5.78
N MET A 362 4.73 -3.28 5.31
CA MET A 362 5.81 -3.82 4.47
C MET A 362 5.90 -3.09 3.13
N GLU A 363 4.75 -2.92 2.47
CA GLU A 363 4.64 -2.25 1.17
C GLU A 363 5.23 -0.84 1.22
N TYR A 364 4.87 -0.09 2.26
CA TYR A 364 5.27 1.29 2.42
C TYR A 364 6.75 1.43 2.81
N ILE A 365 7.18 0.75 3.88
CA ILE A 365 8.52 0.90 4.46
C ILE A 365 9.58 0.48 3.45
N ILE A 366 9.44 -0.71 2.84
CA ILE A 366 10.43 -1.24 1.90
C ILE A 366 10.60 -0.31 0.70
N LYS A 367 9.49 0.11 0.09
CA LYS A 367 9.52 0.89 -1.15
C LYS A 367 10.02 2.32 -0.90
N ILE A 368 9.58 2.99 0.16
CA ILE A 368 10.06 4.34 0.46
C ILE A 368 11.52 4.34 0.92
N THR A 369 11.97 3.35 1.69
CA THR A 369 13.41 3.19 2.00
C THR A 369 14.22 3.03 0.72
N PHE A 370 13.80 2.16 -0.20
CA PHE A 370 14.46 2.00 -1.49
C PHE A 370 14.53 3.32 -2.28
N TRP A 371 13.40 4.01 -2.47
CA TRP A 371 13.36 5.24 -3.26
C TRP A 371 14.17 6.38 -2.63
N THR A 372 14.12 6.51 -1.31
CA THR A 372 14.93 7.50 -0.59
C THR A 372 16.41 7.19 -0.75
N LEU A 373 16.81 5.93 -0.54
CA LEU A 373 18.19 5.50 -0.65
C LEU A 373 18.73 5.67 -2.07
N ILE A 374 18.03 5.20 -3.10
CA ILE A 374 18.53 5.22 -4.48
C ILE A 374 18.77 6.64 -4.98
N HIS A 375 17.92 7.61 -4.62
CA HIS A 375 18.16 9.02 -4.97
C HIS A 375 19.37 9.59 -4.24
N ILE A 376 19.51 9.32 -2.94
CA ILE A 376 20.66 9.80 -2.17
C ILE A 376 21.96 9.22 -2.72
N ILE A 377 22.05 7.90 -2.97
CA ILE A 377 23.30 7.26 -3.42
C ILE A 377 23.64 7.53 -4.89
N SER A 378 22.64 7.91 -5.71
CA SER A 378 22.87 8.25 -7.12
C SER A 378 23.44 9.65 -7.30
N ASP A 379 23.31 10.53 -6.31
CA ASP A 379 23.89 11.87 -6.28
C ASP A 379 25.04 11.93 -5.27
N ALA A 380 26.27 12.00 -5.77
CA ALA A 380 27.47 11.99 -4.95
C ALA A 380 27.60 13.22 -4.03
N GLU A 381 27.09 14.39 -4.45
CA GLU A 381 27.12 15.61 -3.65
C GLU A 381 26.08 15.53 -2.53
N LEU A 382 24.87 15.09 -2.86
CA LEU A 382 23.81 14.85 -1.87
C LEU A 382 24.23 13.81 -0.84
N LEU A 383 24.77 12.66 -1.27
CA LEU A 383 25.27 11.61 -0.37
C LEU A 383 26.33 12.14 0.60
N LYS A 384 27.24 12.99 0.11
CA LYS A 384 28.29 13.60 0.93
C LYS A 384 27.73 14.54 2.00
N GLU A 385 26.80 15.42 1.63
CA GLU A 385 26.17 16.34 2.59
C GLU A 385 25.30 15.58 3.61
N ILE A 386 24.55 14.56 3.17
CA ILE A 386 23.76 13.68 4.05
C ILE A 386 24.66 12.93 5.04
N ARG A 387 25.78 12.36 4.57
CA ARG A 387 26.74 11.67 5.46
C ARG A 387 27.32 12.61 6.50
N LYS A 388 27.67 13.84 6.09
CA LYS A 388 28.15 14.88 6.99
C LYS A 388 27.10 15.27 8.02
N GLU A 389 25.84 15.43 7.59
CA GLU A 389 24.70 15.77 8.45
C GLU A 389 24.43 14.68 9.51
N MET A 390 24.46 13.40 9.13
CA MET A 390 24.12 12.28 10.03
C MET A 390 25.26 11.83 10.96
N THR A 391 26.52 12.22 10.69
CA THR A 391 27.71 11.69 11.39
C THR A 391 27.60 11.67 12.93
N PRO A 392 27.03 12.69 13.61
CA PRO A 392 26.92 12.66 15.08
C PRO A 392 25.93 11.60 15.61
N TYR A 393 24.97 11.20 14.80
CA TYR A 393 23.78 10.44 15.20
C TYR A 393 23.71 9.04 14.59
N ALA A 394 24.41 8.80 13.49
CA ALA A 394 24.55 7.51 12.84
C ALA A 394 26.04 7.23 12.57
N GLU A 395 26.62 6.32 13.34
CA GLU A 395 28.05 6.07 13.33
C GLU A 395 28.33 4.58 13.22
N ALA A 396 28.97 4.18 12.11
CA ALA A 396 29.53 2.85 11.94
C ALA A 396 30.96 2.85 12.47
N THR A 397 31.30 1.85 13.27
CA THR A 397 32.65 1.68 13.81
C THR A 397 33.09 0.24 13.70
N ARG A 398 34.39 0.02 13.51
CA ARG A 398 35.00 -1.30 13.55
C ARG A 398 36.35 -1.18 14.23
N ARG A 399 36.54 -1.91 15.32
CA ARG A 399 37.84 -1.95 15.99
C ARG A 399 38.74 -2.96 15.32
N SER A 400 39.94 -2.53 14.96
CA SER A 400 40.93 -3.38 14.33
C SER A 400 41.57 -4.33 15.34
N ARG A 401 42.11 -5.45 14.84
CA ARG A 401 42.93 -6.39 15.63
C ARG A 401 44.07 -5.72 16.40
N LYS A 402 44.60 -4.59 15.89
CA LYS A 402 45.66 -3.81 16.54
C LYS A 402 45.17 -3.08 17.79
N GLU A 403 43.93 -2.61 17.77
CA GLU A 403 43.32 -1.87 18.89
C GLU A 403 42.79 -2.81 19.98
N THR A 404 42.35 -4.01 19.59
CA THR A 404 41.70 -4.97 20.50
C THR A 404 42.64 -6.04 21.03
N GLY A 405 43.73 -6.34 20.31
CA GLY A 405 44.64 -7.44 20.63
C GLY A 405 44.12 -8.83 20.25
N PHE A 406 42.94 -8.93 19.62
CA PHE A 406 42.40 -10.19 19.08
C PHE A 406 43.05 -10.56 17.73
N PRO A 407 43.03 -11.84 17.31
CA PRO A 407 43.62 -12.25 16.03
C PRO A 407 42.82 -11.81 14.79
N PHE A 408 41.61 -11.30 14.98
CA PHE A 408 40.70 -10.83 13.94
C PHE A 408 40.14 -9.45 14.30
N ASP A 409 39.71 -8.69 13.29
CA ASP A 409 39.00 -7.43 13.50
C ASP A 409 37.62 -7.71 14.12
N GLU A 410 37.18 -6.85 15.03
CA GLU A 410 35.83 -6.99 15.59
C GLU A 410 34.76 -6.87 14.47
N PRO A 411 33.58 -7.49 14.65
CA PRO A 411 32.44 -7.22 13.78
C PRO A 411 32.11 -5.72 13.77
N PRO A 412 31.72 -5.16 12.61
CA PRO A 412 31.23 -3.79 12.54
C PRO A 412 30.08 -3.55 13.52
N LYS A 413 30.07 -2.38 14.16
CA LYS A 413 29.03 -1.94 15.08
C LYS A 413 28.41 -0.65 14.57
N LEU A 414 27.09 -0.56 14.66
CA LEU A 414 26.36 0.65 14.35
C LEU A 414 25.80 1.27 15.63
N ARG A 415 26.07 2.56 15.83
CA ARG A 415 25.36 3.41 16.78
C ARG A 415 24.38 4.27 16.01
N LEU A 416 23.15 4.33 16.48
CA LEU A 416 22.05 5.04 15.85
C LEU A 416 21.20 5.76 16.90
N ASP A 417 20.98 7.05 16.72
CA ASP A 417 20.05 7.88 17.49
C ASP A 417 18.97 8.43 16.54
N ILE A 418 17.86 7.69 16.44
CA ILE A 418 16.79 8.00 15.49
C ILE A 418 16.11 9.32 15.83
N GLU A 419 15.86 9.58 17.12
CA GLU A 419 15.19 10.81 17.53
C GLU A 419 16.02 12.03 17.12
N LYS A 420 17.35 11.96 17.29
CA LYS A 420 18.22 13.03 16.82
C LYS A 420 18.35 13.13 15.31
N LEU A 421 18.27 12.02 14.57
CA LEU A 421 18.19 12.06 13.11
C LEU A 421 16.92 12.79 12.64
N GLU A 422 15.78 12.55 13.29
CA GLU A 422 14.53 13.25 12.96
C GLU A 422 14.61 14.75 13.30
N GLU A 423 15.18 15.11 14.45
CA GLU A 423 15.26 16.50 14.92
C GLU A 423 16.34 17.33 14.21
N SER A 424 17.48 16.72 13.89
CA SER A 424 18.73 17.43 13.57
C SER A 424 19.28 17.15 12.18
N CYS A 425 18.63 16.30 11.39
CA CYS A 425 19.03 16.02 10.00
C CYS A 425 17.96 16.47 8.99
N PRO A 426 17.69 17.78 8.84
CA PRO A 426 16.63 18.28 7.97
C PRO A 426 16.78 17.86 6.51
N LEU A 427 18.00 17.71 5.97
CA LEU A 427 18.20 17.29 4.58
C LEU A 427 17.83 15.81 4.38
N LEU A 428 18.19 14.93 5.31
CA LEU A 428 17.78 13.52 5.27
C LEU A 428 16.25 13.36 5.31
N ASN A 429 15.60 14.08 6.23
CA ASN A 429 14.14 14.08 6.34
C ASN A 429 13.48 14.64 5.07
N ALA A 430 14.06 15.69 4.49
CA ALA A 430 13.57 16.28 3.25
C ALA A 430 13.67 15.30 2.06
N CYS A 431 14.73 14.48 2.00
CA CYS A 431 14.85 13.40 1.01
C CYS A 431 13.71 12.38 1.13
N TYR A 432 13.32 12.04 2.35
CA TYR A 432 12.19 11.14 2.60
C TYR A 432 10.85 11.72 2.13
N TYR A 433 10.56 12.98 2.45
CA TYR A 433 9.31 13.61 2.03
C TYR A 433 9.24 13.79 0.51
N GLU A 434 10.36 14.12 -0.14
CA GLU A 434 10.43 14.17 -1.60
C GLU A 434 10.26 12.79 -2.24
N ALA A 435 10.78 11.73 -1.61
CA ALA A 435 10.54 10.36 -2.06
C ALA A 435 9.05 9.99 -2.01
N ILE A 436 8.34 10.36 -0.94
CA ILE A 436 6.87 10.16 -0.85
C ILE A 436 6.15 10.94 -1.94
N ARG A 437 6.53 12.20 -2.17
CA ARG A 437 5.89 13.03 -3.19
C ARG A 437 5.99 12.38 -4.58
N LEU A 438 7.19 11.91 -4.95
CA LEU A 438 7.46 11.40 -6.30
C LEU A 438 7.08 9.94 -6.52
N HIS A 439 7.20 9.11 -5.49
CA HIS A 439 7.12 7.65 -5.62
C HIS A 439 5.83 7.06 -5.07
N SER A 440 4.85 7.88 -4.74
CA SER A 440 3.54 7.44 -4.28
C SER A 440 2.44 8.16 -5.03
N ALA A 441 1.33 7.47 -5.31
CA ALA A 441 0.16 8.10 -5.91
C ALA A 441 -1.15 7.40 -5.51
N GLY A 442 -1.27 7.05 -4.24
CA GLY A 442 -2.47 6.36 -3.77
C GLY A 442 -3.72 7.24 -3.73
N ILE A 443 -4.82 6.61 -3.35
CA ILE A 443 -6.15 7.19 -3.44
C ILE A 443 -6.87 7.02 -2.10
N SER A 444 -7.39 8.11 -1.55
CA SER A 444 -8.27 8.04 -0.37
C SER A 444 -9.74 7.94 -0.76
N TYR A 445 -10.50 7.17 0.03
CA TYR A 445 -11.92 6.93 -0.18
C TYR A 445 -12.71 7.33 1.07
N ARG A 446 -13.80 8.09 0.86
CA ARG A 446 -14.74 8.46 1.92
C ARG A 446 -16.18 8.29 1.46
N GLU A 447 -17.07 7.97 2.37
CA GLU A 447 -18.51 7.99 2.16
C GLU A 447 -19.14 9.01 3.10
N LEU A 448 -20.03 9.84 2.58
CA LEU A 448 -20.64 10.93 3.33
C LEU A 448 -21.84 10.46 4.14
N GLU A 449 -21.84 10.72 5.44
CA GLU A 449 -22.97 10.43 6.33
C GLU A 449 -24.04 11.54 6.33
N SER A 450 -23.68 12.73 5.87
CA SER A 450 -24.57 13.89 5.67
C SER A 450 -24.11 14.73 4.48
N ASP A 451 -24.95 15.68 4.04
CA ASP A 451 -24.59 16.60 2.97
C ASP A 451 -23.34 17.41 3.32
N LEU A 452 -22.38 17.51 2.39
CA LEU A 452 -21.14 18.27 2.56
C LEU A 452 -21.02 19.36 1.49
N THR A 453 -20.75 20.59 1.92
CA THR A 453 -20.41 21.70 1.03
C THR A 453 -18.90 21.88 1.00
N LEU A 454 -18.31 21.80 -0.20
CA LEU A 454 -16.89 22.01 -0.43
C LEU A 454 -16.68 23.37 -1.08
N VAL A 455 -15.70 24.12 -0.58
CA VAL A 455 -15.35 25.45 -1.09
C VAL A 455 -13.85 25.44 -1.42
N GLU A 456 -13.52 25.89 -2.63
CA GLU A 456 -12.13 26.05 -3.06
C GLU A 456 -11.47 27.20 -2.29
N SER A 457 -10.18 27.09 -1.98
CA SER A 457 -9.47 28.20 -1.35
C SER A 457 -9.20 29.32 -2.36
N LYS A 458 -9.24 30.58 -1.90
CA LYS A 458 -8.85 31.75 -2.69
C LYS A 458 -7.39 31.73 -3.13
N GLN A 459 -6.54 30.94 -2.47
CA GLN A 459 -5.15 30.72 -2.86
C GLN A 459 -5.04 29.79 -4.08
N GLU A 460 -6.07 28.99 -4.36
CA GLU A 460 -6.08 28.00 -5.45
C GLU A 460 -6.81 28.50 -6.69
N ALA A 461 -7.82 29.34 -6.51
CA ALA A 461 -8.59 29.93 -7.60
C ALA A 461 -8.96 31.39 -7.30
N MET A 462 -8.78 32.26 -8.30
CA MET A 462 -9.21 33.66 -8.26
C MET A 462 -10.72 33.80 -8.03
N GLU A 463 -11.51 32.88 -8.61
CA GLU A 463 -12.94 32.72 -8.38
C GLU A 463 -13.20 31.33 -7.76
N PRO A 464 -13.31 31.23 -6.43
CA PRO A 464 -13.48 29.96 -5.76
C PRO A 464 -14.78 29.27 -6.14
N HIS A 465 -14.69 27.98 -6.42
CA HIS A 465 -15.86 27.15 -6.71
C HIS A 465 -16.46 26.54 -5.44
N THR A 466 -17.78 26.50 -5.39
CA THR A 466 -18.54 25.84 -4.32
C THR A 466 -19.28 24.63 -4.87
N TYR A 467 -19.09 23.45 -4.25
CA TYR A 467 -19.77 22.22 -4.61
C TYR A 467 -20.60 21.70 -3.45
N LYS A 468 -21.78 21.16 -3.72
CA LYS A 468 -22.56 20.42 -2.73
C LYS A 468 -22.57 18.94 -3.09
N ILE A 469 -22.08 18.11 -2.17
CA ILE A 469 -22.07 16.65 -2.29
C ILE A 469 -23.15 16.09 -1.34
N PRO A 470 -24.20 15.42 -1.87
CA PRO A 470 -25.24 14.83 -1.04
C PRO A 470 -24.75 13.68 -0.15
N LYS A 471 -25.48 13.45 0.95
CA LYS A 471 -25.37 12.24 1.79
C LYS A 471 -25.36 10.95 0.95
N GLY A 472 -24.55 9.97 1.38
CA GLY A 472 -24.45 8.64 0.75
C GLY A 472 -23.61 8.60 -0.52
N LYS A 473 -23.05 9.73 -0.96
CA LYS A 473 -22.09 9.75 -2.07
C LYS A 473 -20.72 9.28 -1.59
N LYS A 474 -20.04 8.58 -2.50
CA LYS A 474 -18.67 8.09 -2.31
C LYS A 474 -17.71 9.07 -2.97
N VAL A 475 -16.73 9.53 -2.20
CA VAL A 475 -15.73 10.51 -2.58
C VAL A 475 -14.38 9.83 -2.78
N ILE A 476 -13.72 10.14 -3.90
CA ILE A 476 -12.40 9.66 -4.26
C ILE A 476 -11.44 10.86 -4.27
N MET A 477 -10.29 10.73 -3.62
CA MET A 477 -9.26 11.77 -3.54
C MET A 477 -7.93 11.19 -4.04
N PRO A 478 -7.62 11.33 -5.34
CA PRO A 478 -6.38 10.82 -5.92
C PRO A 478 -5.24 11.78 -5.61
N HIS A 479 -4.30 11.34 -4.76
CA HIS A 479 -3.22 12.19 -4.26
C HIS A 479 -2.16 12.51 -5.32
N GLY A 480 -1.97 11.60 -6.28
CA GLY A 480 -1.01 11.78 -7.38
C GLY A 480 -1.26 13.01 -8.24
N VAL A 481 -2.50 13.53 -8.27
CA VAL A 481 -2.86 14.75 -9.00
C VAL A 481 -2.31 16.00 -8.30
N PHE A 482 -2.28 15.99 -6.97
CA PHE A 482 -1.69 17.07 -6.18
C PHE A 482 -0.16 16.99 -6.19
N GLN A 483 0.39 15.79 -6.00
CA GLN A 483 1.85 15.56 -5.90
C GLN A 483 2.63 15.97 -7.16
N ASN A 484 1.97 15.95 -8.33
CA ASN A 484 2.54 16.28 -9.63
C ASN A 484 1.96 17.57 -10.23
N ASP A 485 1.40 18.46 -9.42
CA ASP A 485 0.83 19.73 -9.87
C ASP A 485 1.93 20.77 -10.14
N GLU A 486 2.14 21.13 -11.41
CA GLU A 486 3.12 22.11 -11.85
C GLU A 486 2.88 23.52 -11.28
N ALA A 487 1.64 23.86 -10.92
CA ALA A 487 1.33 25.14 -10.29
C ALA A 487 1.86 25.23 -8.84
N ARG A 488 2.19 24.09 -8.22
CA ARG A 488 2.67 24.00 -6.83
C ARG A 488 4.12 23.56 -6.74
N PHE A 489 4.51 22.61 -7.59
CA PHE A 489 5.84 22.04 -7.62
C PHE A 489 6.47 22.37 -8.97
N SER A 490 7.43 23.29 -8.97
CA SER A 490 8.23 23.61 -10.17
C SER A 490 9.00 22.37 -10.63
N ASN A 491 8.93 21.98 -11.91
CA ASN A 491 9.53 20.72 -12.40
C ASN A 491 9.13 19.50 -11.53
N PRO A 492 7.83 19.14 -11.48
CA PRO A 492 7.32 18.16 -10.51
C PRO A 492 7.92 16.77 -10.69
N ASP A 493 8.47 16.43 -11.84
CA ASP A 493 9.10 15.14 -12.11
C ASP A 493 10.55 15.06 -11.59
N GLN A 494 11.16 16.17 -11.17
CA GLN A 494 12.52 16.20 -10.62
C GLN A 494 12.52 15.95 -9.12
N TYR A 495 13.48 15.13 -8.66
CA TYR A 495 13.75 14.89 -7.26
C TYR A 495 14.53 16.06 -6.66
N ASP A 496 13.85 16.88 -5.87
CA ASP A 496 14.43 18.03 -5.18
C ASP A 496 14.02 18.04 -3.69
N PRO A 497 14.88 17.51 -2.80
CA PRO A 497 14.65 17.55 -1.35
C PRO A 497 14.48 18.97 -0.81
N LEU A 498 15.10 19.99 -1.42
CA LEU A 498 15.10 21.34 -0.87
C LEU A 498 13.71 21.96 -0.85
N ARG A 499 12.75 21.44 -1.63
CA ARG A 499 11.33 21.79 -1.54
C ARG A 499 10.78 21.68 -0.12
N PHE A 500 11.27 20.70 0.65
CA PHE A 500 10.80 20.43 2.00
C PHE A 500 11.61 21.15 3.08
N ILE A 501 12.53 22.04 2.73
CA ILE A 501 13.35 22.78 3.69
C ILE A 501 12.87 24.22 3.79
N THR A 502 12.46 24.62 4.99
CA THR A 502 12.19 26.00 5.34
C THR A 502 13.34 26.54 6.20
N THR A 503 13.83 27.73 5.88
CA THR A 503 14.80 28.43 6.72
C THR A 503 14.09 29.40 7.63
N ASP A 504 14.29 29.28 8.94
CA ASP A 504 13.81 30.25 9.91
C ASP A 504 14.51 31.61 9.69
N SER A 505 13.72 32.64 9.39
CA SER A 505 14.20 33.99 9.10
C SER A 505 14.99 34.63 10.25
N SER A 506 14.75 34.19 11.49
CA SER A 506 15.37 34.76 12.70
C SER A 506 16.65 34.03 13.11
N SER A 507 16.65 32.70 13.04
CA SER A 507 17.77 31.87 13.49
C SER A 507 18.68 31.37 12.36
N GLY A 508 18.23 31.47 11.10
CA GLY A 508 18.89 30.85 9.94
C GLY A 508 18.83 29.33 9.95
N THR A 509 18.12 28.73 10.91
CA THR A 509 18.05 27.27 11.08
C THR A 509 17.18 26.67 9.99
N LYS A 510 17.71 25.67 9.29
CA LYS A 510 16.96 24.86 8.34
C LYS A 510 16.09 23.86 9.10
N LYS A 511 14.80 23.83 8.80
CA LYS A 511 13.85 22.86 9.32
C LYS A 511 13.10 22.20 8.18
N VAL A 512 12.77 20.93 8.36
CA VAL A 512 11.90 20.23 7.42
C VAL A 512 10.45 20.69 7.60
N ASN A 513 9.74 20.92 6.50
CA ASN A 513 8.34 21.33 6.49
C ASN A 513 7.46 20.24 5.84
N PRO A 514 6.96 19.26 6.62
CA PRO A 514 6.12 18.20 6.10
C PRO A 514 4.76 18.69 5.59
N GLU A 515 4.30 19.88 5.97
CA GLU A 515 3.01 20.44 5.53
C GLU A 515 2.93 20.65 4.02
N ILE A 516 4.07 20.68 3.34
CA ILE A 516 4.17 20.79 1.87
C ILE A 516 3.59 19.55 1.17
N LEU A 517 3.56 18.39 1.83
CA LEU A 517 2.80 17.23 1.35
C LEU A 517 1.28 17.46 1.38
N GLY A 518 0.80 18.46 2.11
CA GLY A 518 -0.59 18.89 2.17
C GLY A 518 -1.58 17.73 2.36
N PRO A 519 -2.58 17.57 1.48
CA PRO A 519 -3.62 16.55 1.62
C PRO A 519 -3.09 15.10 1.59
N VAL A 520 -1.90 14.88 1.02
CA VAL A 520 -1.24 13.56 0.99
C VAL A 520 -0.93 13.10 2.42
N ALA A 521 -0.41 14.02 3.23
CA ALA A 521 -0.08 13.80 4.63
C ALA A 521 -1.31 13.68 5.53
N ALA A 522 -2.48 14.20 5.12
CA ALA A 522 -3.73 14.03 5.86
C ALA A 522 -4.54 12.79 5.44
N GLY A 523 -4.28 12.25 4.24
CA GLY A 523 -5.11 11.24 3.58
C GLY A 523 -4.43 9.90 3.42
N LEU A 524 -3.73 9.71 2.31
CA LEU A 524 -3.09 8.43 1.96
C LEU A 524 -2.07 7.99 3.01
N TYR A 525 -1.36 8.96 3.57
CA TYR A 525 -0.39 8.79 4.64
C TYR A 525 -0.79 9.57 5.90
N GLY A 526 -2.05 9.98 6.04
CA GLY A 526 -2.53 10.63 7.28
C GLY A 526 -2.93 9.65 8.35
N PRO A 527 -2.86 10.10 9.62
CA PRO A 527 -2.38 9.34 10.80
C PRO A 527 -1.43 8.13 10.62
N LYS A 528 -1.03 7.82 9.38
CA LYS A 528 -0.30 6.65 8.89
C LYS A 528 1.15 6.97 8.51
N SER A 529 1.52 8.25 8.43
CA SER A 529 2.85 8.76 8.76
C SER A 529 2.99 8.69 10.27
N ASN A 530 2.79 7.49 10.80
CA ASN A 530 3.05 7.21 12.19
C ASN A 530 4.52 7.52 12.40
N LYS A 531 4.85 8.20 13.51
CA LYS A 531 6.23 8.36 13.97
C LYS A 531 7.00 7.04 13.82
N PHE A 532 6.35 5.91 14.09
CA PHE A 532 6.87 4.57 13.82
C PHE A 532 7.37 4.30 12.38
N THR A 533 6.54 4.52 11.35
CA THR A 533 6.93 4.21 9.95
C THR A 533 8.03 5.13 9.48
N HIS A 534 7.94 6.41 9.83
CA HIS A 534 8.98 7.40 9.56
C HIS A 534 10.30 7.01 10.24
N GLN A 535 10.28 6.75 11.55
CA GLN A 535 11.44 6.32 12.32
C GLN A 535 12.07 5.04 11.76
N THR A 536 11.25 4.07 11.38
CA THR A 536 11.73 2.80 10.80
C THR A 536 12.43 3.04 9.46
N ILE A 537 11.85 3.86 8.58
CA ILE A 537 12.44 4.20 7.27
C ILE A 537 13.73 5.00 7.46
N MET A 538 13.75 5.97 8.39
CA MET A 538 14.95 6.74 8.75
C MET A 538 16.03 5.85 9.33
N ALA A 539 15.66 4.89 10.18
CA ALA A 539 16.59 3.94 10.73
C ALA A 539 17.28 3.15 9.63
N PHE A 540 16.52 2.49 8.75
CA PHE A 540 17.10 1.74 7.64
C PHE A 540 17.98 2.61 6.74
N THR A 541 17.45 3.76 6.31
CA THR A 541 18.14 4.64 5.37
C THR A 541 19.46 5.16 5.94
N ALA A 542 19.44 5.73 7.15
CA ALA A 542 20.63 6.28 7.79
C ALA A 542 21.65 5.18 8.11
N SER A 543 21.19 4.04 8.61
CA SER A 543 22.04 2.90 8.96
C SER A 543 22.78 2.38 7.72
N ILE A 544 22.07 2.20 6.60
CA ILE A 544 22.67 1.72 5.34
C ILE A 544 23.70 2.74 4.82
N ILE A 545 23.37 4.03 4.82
CA ILE A 545 24.28 5.10 4.38
C ILE A 545 25.53 5.18 5.25
N ALA A 546 25.38 4.98 6.57
CA ALA A 546 26.48 5.01 7.54
C ALA A 546 27.42 3.81 7.39
N MET A 547 26.89 2.61 7.15
CA MET A 547 27.67 1.36 7.13
C MET A 547 28.21 0.96 5.76
N TRP A 548 27.49 1.27 4.68
CA TRP A 548 27.75 0.68 3.37
C TRP A 548 28.05 1.74 2.30
N ASN A 549 29.00 1.41 1.43
CA ASN A 549 29.22 2.09 0.15
C ASN A 549 28.49 1.29 -0.92
N ILE A 550 27.50 1.93 -1.55
CA ILE A 550 26.71 1.33 -2.62
C ILE A 550 27.01 2.12 -3.89
N SER A 551 27.41 1.42 -4.95
CA SER A 551 27.81 1.99 -6.23
C SER A 551 27.30 1.15 -7.40
N SER A 552 27.45 1.60 -8.63
CA SER A 552 27.08 0.78 -9.80
C SER A 552 28.11 -0.32 -10.05
N VAL A 553 27.63 -1.53 -10.36
CA VAL A 553 28.46 -2.68 -10.77
C VAL A 553 29.42 -2.35 -11.92
N ASN A 554 29.00 -1.46 -12.82
CA ASN A 554 29.74 -1.12 -14.05
C ASN A 554 30.54 0.19 -13.98
N ASN A 555 30.73 0.76 -12.78
CA ASN A 555 31.32 2.10 -12.60
C ASN A 555 30.64 3.21 -13.44
N LYS A 556 29.38 2.98 -13.83
CA LYS A 556 28.51 3.97 -14.48
C LYS A 556 27.67 4.67 -13.42
N GLU A 557 27.05 5.79 -13.78
CA GLU A 557 26.05 6.42 -12.91
C GLU A 557 24.91 5.45 -12.60
N LEU A 558 24.49 5.42 -11.34
CA LEU A 558 23.30 4.67 -10.91
C LEU A 558 22.07 5.32 -11.55
N ARG A 559 21.30 4.52 -12.29
CA ARG A 559 20.09 4.99 -12.96
C ARG A 559 18.87 4.72 -12.09
N ILE A 560 18.09 5.77 -11.85
CA ILE A 560 16.81 5.64 -11.16
C ILE A 560 15.84 4.82 -12.04
N PRO A 561 15.28 3.70 -11.56
CA PRO A 561 14.36 2.89 -12.34
C PRO A 561 13.02 3.58 -12.50
N ARG A 562 12.31 3.27 -13.60
CA ARG A 562 10.93 3.73 -13.82
C ARG A 562 9.98 3.11 -12.80
N HIS A 563 8.79 3.70 -12.65
CA HIS A 563 7.73 3.13 -11.81
C HIS A 563 7.05 1.93 -12.49
N ARG A 564 6.84 0.87 -11.73
CA ARG A 564 5.72 -0.06 -11.92
C ARG A 564 4.58 0.41 -11.02
N LYS A 565 3.47 0.83 -11.65
CA LYS A 565 2.32 1.39 -10.94
C LYS A 565 1.69 0.32 -10.04
N THR A 566 1.47 0.70 -8.80
CA THR A 566 0.86 -0.08 -7.71
C THR A 566 -0.14 0.83 -6.99
N TRP A 567 -0.94 0.29 -6.08
CA TRP A 567 -2.04 1.03 -5.45
C TRP A 567 -1.59 2.22 -4.58
N GLY A 568 -0.43 2.14 -3.93
CA GLY A 568 0.11 3.15 -3.02
C GLY A 568 1.46 3.68 -3.47
N THR A 569 2.53 3.09 -2.92
CA THR A 569 3.91 3.42 -3.25
C THR A 569 4.37 2.57 -4.44
N PHE A 570 4.91 3.23 -5.46
CA PHE A 570 5.36 2.57 -6.68
C PHE A 570 6.47 1.56 -6.42
N ARG A 571 6.43 0.44 -7.12
CA ARG A 571 7.56 -0.51 -7.18
C ARG A 571 8.53 -0.07 -8.28
N PRO A 572 9.85 -0.30 -8.18
CA PRO A 572 10.71 -0.14 -9.34
C PRO A 572 10.32 -1.12 -10.46
N ALA A 573 10.40 -0.68 -11.71
CA ALA A 573 10.01 -1.47 -12.88
C ALA A 573 10.97 -2.65 -13.16
N HIS A 574 12.22 -2.50 -12.75
CA HIS A 574 13.27 -3.52 -12.75
C HIS A 574 14.17 -3.26 -11.54
N ASP A 575 14.86 -4.29 -11.08
CA ASP A 575 15.84 -4.13 -10.01
C ASP A 575 17.08 -3.36 -10.48
N VAL A 576 17.82 -2.79 -9.54
CA VAL A 576 19.04 -2.04 -9.79
C VAL A 576 20.21 -2.84 -9.24
N SER A 577 21.01 -3.41 -10.12
CA SER A 577 22.21 -4.13 -9.72
C SER A 577 23.29 -3.15 -9.23
N VAL A 578 23.74 -3.35 -7.99
CA VAL A 578 24.67 -2.49 -7.28
C VAL A 578 25.84 -3.29 -6.72
N ARG A 579 26.96 -2.61 -6.51
CA ARG A 579 28.11 -3.10 -5.76
C ARG A 579 28.11 -2.52 -4.36
N ILE A 580 28.19 -3.39 -3.36
CA ILE A 580 28.07 -3.08 -1.94
C ILE A 580 29.38 -3.43 -1.24
N LYS A 581 29.92 -2.48 -0.47
CA LYS A 581 31.17 -2.64 0.29
C LYS A 581 31.06 -1.99 1.67
N SER A 582 31.57 -2.65 2.72
CA SER A 582 31.61 -2.07 4.07
C SER A 582 32.43 -0.77 4.07
N ARG A 583 31.97 0.24 4.82
CA ARG A 583 32.70 1.50 5.05
C ARG A 583 33.73 1.41 6.17
N VAL A 584 33.62 0.41 7.02
CA VAL A 584 34.41 0.22 8.24
C VAL A 584 35.07 -1.14 8.32
#